data_AF-A0A8A7KGR8-F1
#
_entry.id   AF-A0A8A7KGR8-F1
#
_cell.length_a   1.000
_cell.length_b   1.000
_cell.length_c   1.000
_cell.angle_alpha   90.00
_cell.angle_beta   90.00
_cell.angle_gamma   90.00
#
_symmetry.space_group_name_H-M   'P 1'
#
loop_
_entity.id
_entity.type
_entity.pdbx_description
1 polymer ?
#
loop_
_entity_poly.entity_id
_entity_poly.type
_entity_poly.pdbx_seq_one_letter_code
_entity_poly.pdbx_strand_id
1 'polypeptide(L)' 'MLIIDRFEADKAVIEFSKGDDIVIFDIPRLALPVDVGEGDILSIEINKDASQNRKKEMQKFSDGLFE' A
#
# COMPACT_ATOMS: atom_id res chain seq x y z
N MET A 1 0.71 -10.97 -9.45
CA MET A 1 2.11 -10.57 -9.21
C MET A 1 2.15 -9.05 -9.30
N LEU A 2 2.80 -8.39 -8.35
CA LEU A 2 3.05 -6.94 -8.42
C LEU A 2 4.54 -6.75 -8.67
N ILE A 3 4.89 -5.94 -9.66
CA ILE A 3 6.28 -5.69 -10.06
C ILE A 3 6.49 -4.19 -10.15
N ILE A 4 7.62 -3.71 -9.64
CA ILE A 4 8.08 -2.36 -9.97
C ILE A 4 8.59 -2.39 -11.41
N ASP A 5 7.80 -1.89 -12.36
CA ASP A 5 8.21 -1.85 -13.77
C ASP A 5 9.32 -0.82 -13.97
N ARG A 6 9.09 0.42 -13.53
CA ARG A 6 10.07 1.52 -13.63
C ARG A 6 9.88 2.60 -12.59
N PHE A 7 10.90 3.43 -12.39
CA PHE A 7 10.78 4.68 -11.63
C PHE A 7 10.65 5.89 -12.55
N GLU A 8 9.70 6.77 -12.22
CA GLU A 8 9.49 8.05 -12.89
C GLU A 8 9.52 9.16 -11.84
N ALA A 9 10.64 9.88 -11.73
CA ALA A 9 10.84 10.95 -10.75
C ALA A 9 10.49 10.54 -9.30
N ASP A 10 9.36 11.01 -8.76
CA ASP A 10 8.90 10.80 -7.39
C ASP A 10 7.93 9.63 -7.23
N LYS A 11 7.69 8.86 -8.29
CA LYS A 11 6.79 7.70 -8.30
C LYS A 11 7.44 6.45 -8.89
N ALA A 12 6.89 5.30 -8.51
CA ALA A 12 7.15 4.00 -9.10
C ALA A 12 5.92 3.57 -9.88
N VAL A 13 6.13 3.14 -11.13
CA VAL A 13 5.09 2.54 -11.96
C VAL A 13 5.06 1.06 -11.64
N ILE A 14 3.91 0.57 -11.19
CA ILE A 14 3.71 -0.82 -10.77
C ILE A 14 2.87 -1.54 -11.82
N GLU A 15 3.38 -2.66 -12.30
CA GLU A 15 2.60 -3.62 -13.07
C GLU A 15 1.98 -4.64 -12.11
N PHE A 16 0.67 -4.81 -12.19
CA PHE A 16 -0.06 -5.85 -11.51
C PHE A 16 -0.71 -6.79 -12.50
N SER A 17 -0.38 -8.07 -12.37
CA SER A 17 -0.89 -9.12 -13.25
C SER A 17 -1.60 -10.19 -12.41
N LYS A 18 -2.87 -10.49 -12.73
CA LYS A 18 -3.67 -11.51 -12.04
C LYS A 18 -4.55 -12.25 -13.05
N GLY A 19 -4.18 -13.50 -13.36
CA GLY A 19 -4.80 -14.23 -14.47
C GLY A 19 -4.46 -13.54 -15.78
N ASP A 20 -5.47 -13.28 -16.61
CA ASP A 20 -5.33 -12.55 -17.88
C ASP A 20 -5.43 -11.02 -17.71
N ASP A 21 -5.76 -10.54 -16.49
CA ASP A 21 -5.89 -9.12 -16.22
C ASP A 21 -4.52 -8.49 -15.89
N ILE A 22 -4.22 -7.38 -16.57
CA ILE A 22 -3.05 -6.53 -16.31
C ILE A 22 -3.54 -5.12 -15.97
N VAL A 23 -3.06 -4.58 -14.85
CA VAL A 23 -3.35 -3.23 -14.39
C VAL A 23 -2.04 -2.52 -14.08
N ILE A 24 -1.92 -1.27 -14.51
CA ILE A 24 -0.77 -0.43 -14.21
C ILE A 24 -1.23 0.71 -13.30
N PHE A 25 -0.47 0.98 -12.24
CA PHE A 25 -0.77 2.08 -11.34
C PHE A 25 0.50 2.66 -10.72
N ASP A 26 0.40 3.90 -10.24
CA ASP A 26 1.52 4.63 -9.67
C ASP A 26 1.51 4.55 -8.14
N ILE A 27 2.66 4.26 -7.54
CA ILE A 27 2.89 4.37 -6.10
C ILE A 27 3.93 5.49 -5.87
N PRO A 28 3.71 6.44 -4.94
CA PRO A 28 4.74 7.39 -4.55
C PRO A 28 6.00 6.67 -4.07
N ARG A 29 7.19 7.08 -4.52
CA ARG A 29 8.46 6.47 -4.15
C ARG A 29 8.68 6.46 -2.63
N LEU A 30 8.15 7.47 -1.93
CA LEU A 30 8.18 7.58 -0.47
C LEU A 30 7.41 6.46 0.26
N ALA A 31 6.46 5.80 -0.40
CA ALA A 31 5.68 4.70 0.17
C ALA A 31 6.36 3.33 0.00
N LEU A 32 7.50 3.27 -0.69
CA LEU A 32 8.27 2.05 -0.91
C LEU A 32 9.50 2.00 0.02
N PRO A 33 10.04 0.79 0.30
CA PRO A 33 11.32 0.66 0.99
C PRO A 33 12.45 1.38 0.27
N VAL A 34 13.53 1.73 0.98
CA VAL A 34 14.65 2.49 0.40
C VAL A 34 15.53 1.68 -0.54
N ASP A 35 15.45 0.35 -0.46
CA ASP A 35 16.30 -0.62 -1.13
C ASP A 35 15.63 -1.30 -2.34
N VAL A 36 14.46 -0.83 -2.78
CA VAL A 36 13.78 -1.39 -3.96
C VAL A 36 14.36 -0.90 -5.30
N GLY A 37 14.37 -1.81 -6.28
CA GLY A 37 14.78 -1.59 -7.66
C GLY A 37 13.67 -1.88 -8.68
N GLU A 38 13.94 -1.57 -9.94
CA GLU A 38 13.10 -1.99 -11.07
C GLU A 38 13.21 -3.51 -11.24
N GLY A 39 12.09 -4.18 -11.52
CA GLY A 39 11.96 -5.63 -11.57
C GLY A 39 11.66 -6.30 -10.23
N ASP A 40 11.72 -5.57 -9.10
CA ASP A 40 11.41 -6.16 -7.79
C ASP A 40 9.93 -6.53 -7.67
N ILE A 41 9.69 -7.66 -7.01
CA ILE A 41 8.35 -8.20 -6.78
C ILE A 41 7.82 -7.69 -5.44
N LEU A 42 6.66 -7.04 -5.47
CA LEU A 42 5.97 -6.54 -4.28
C LEU A 42 4.93 -7.55 -3.77
N SER A 43 4.82 -7.64 -2.45
CA SER A 43 3.75 -8.36 -1.76
C SER A 43 2.93 -7.38 -0.91
N ILE A 44 1.61 -7.44 -1.02
CA ILE A 44 0.69 -6.62 -0.21
C ILE A 44 0.08 -7.50 0.87
N GLU A 45 0.24 -7.08 2.12
CA GLU A 45 -0.31 -7.76 3.29
C GLU A 45 -1.27 -6.85 4.06
N ILE A 46 -2.32 -7.44 4.62
CA ILE A 46 -3.28 -6.73 5.47
C ILE A 46 -2.97 -7.05 6.93
N ASN A 47 -2.51 -6.05 7.69
CA ASN A 47 -2.41 -6.15 9.14
C ASN A 47 -3.79 -5.95 9.79
N LYS A 48 -4.48 -7.06 10.06
CA LYS A 48 -5.82 -7.06 10.68
C LYS A 48 -5.81 -6.54 12.11
N ASP A 49 -4.74 -6.80 12.87
CA ASP A 49 -4.65 -6.39 14.28
C ASP A 49 -4.51 -4.86 14.40
N ALA A 50 -3.61 -4.27 13.61
CA ALA A 50 -3.46 -2.81 13.52
C ALA A 50 -4.78 -2.14 13.08
N SER A 51 -5.49 -2.76 12.13
CA SER A 51 -6.79 -2.27 11.67
C SER A 51 -7.87 -2.29 12.78
N GLN A 52 -7.92 -3.36 13.59
CA GLN A 52 -8.84 -3.43 14.73
C GLN A 52 -8.49 -2.42 15.82
N ASN A 53 -7.21 -2.25 16.12
CA ASN A 53 -6.76 -1.26 17.10
C ASN A 53 -7.13 0.16 16.65
N ARG A 54 -6.88 0.51 15.38
CA ARG A 54 -7.31 1.80 14.82
C ARG A 54 -8.82 2.01 14.96
N LYS A 55 -9.63 0.99 14.69
CA LYS A 55 -11.10 1.07 14.84
C LYS A 55 -11.52 1.36 16.28
N LYS A 56 -10.88 0.71 17.27
CA LYS A 56 -11.14 0.95 18.69
C LYS A 56 -10.77 2.37 19.12
N GLU A 57 -9.62 2.87 18.69
CA GLU A 57 -9.19 4.24 19.00
C GLU A 57 -10.16 5.28 18.42
N MET A 58 -10.66 5.06 17.19
CA MET A 58 -11.68 5.93 16.60
C MET A 58 -13.02 5.89 17.36
N GLN A 59 -13.41 4.73 17.90
CA GLN A 59 -14.61 4.60 18.73
C GLN A 59 -14.46 5.37 20.05
N LYS A 60 -13.31 5.25 20.73
CA LYS A 60 -13.04 6.03 21.96
C LYS A 60 -13.11 7.55 21.73
N PHE A 61 -12.60 8.01 20.59
CA PHE A 61 -12.69 9.42 20.21
C PHE A 61 -14.13 9.86 19.94
N SER A 62 -14.95 8.99 19.36
CA SER A 62 -16.38 9.27 19.18
C SER A 62 -17.09 9.34 20.52
N ASP A 63 -16.88 8.37 21.41
CA ASP A 63 -17.56 8.31 22.71
C ASP A 63 -17.21 9.50 23.60
N GLY A 64 -15.95 9.96 23.59
CA GLY A 64 -15.51 11.14 24.34
C GLY A 64 -15.93 12.50 23.76
N LEU A 65 -16.56 12.54 22.59
CA LEU A 65 -17.13 13.76 22.00
C LEU A 65 -18.64 13.92 22.28
N PHE A 66 -19.29 12.87 22.81
CA PHE A 66 -20.72 12.88 23.15
C PHE A 66 -20.98 12.84 24.67
N GLU A 67 -19.93 12.95 25.50
CA GLU A 67 -19.99 13.31 26.92
C GLU A 67 -19.67 14.80 27.13
#